data_AF-A0A6N8NPW8-F1
#
_entry.id   AF-A0A6N8NPW8-F1
#
_cell.length_a   1.000
_cell.length_b   1.000
_cell.length_c   1.000
_cell.angle_alpha   90.00
_cell.angle_beta   90.00
_cell.angle_gamma   90.00
#
_symmetry.space_group_name_H-M   'P 1'
#
loop_
_entity.id
_entity.type
_entity.pdbx_description
1 polymer ?
#
loop_
_entity_poly.entity_id
_entity_poly.type
_entity_poly.pdbx_seq_one_letter_code
_entity_poly.pdbx_strand_id
1 'polypeptide(L)' 'LIALTPDGKRSSRRMDRLKVVIYPMADRSLVTYFPESNHMLTLDNHDPLSGIPGYKSIPVELEPSN' A
#
# COMPACT_ATOMS: atom_id res chain seq x y z
N LEU A 1 -3.94 2.75 -7.59
CA LEU A 1 -3.73 2.05 -6.29
C LEU A 1 -3.80 3.08 -5.18
N ILE A 2 -4.65 2.88 -4.18
CA ILE A 2 -4.93 3.89 -3.15
C ILE A 2 -4.67 3.25 -1.77
N ALA A 3 -3.87 3.87 -0.91
CA ALA A 3 -3.70 3.41 0.46
C ALA A 3 -4.94 3.77 1.30
N LEU A 4 -5.34 2.86 2.17
CA LEU A 4 -6.46 3.09 3.07
C LEU A 4 -5.99 3.64 4.42
N THR A 5 -6.86 4.39 5.08
CA THR A 5 -6.72 4.77 6.48
C THR A 5 -7.08 3.58 7.40
N PRO A 6 -6.75 3.62 8.70
CA PRO A 6 -7.07 2.55 9.64
C PRO A 6 -8.57 2.22 9.73
N ASP A 7 -9.45 3.19 9.48
CA ASP A 7 -10.91 3.02 9.41
C ASP A 7 -11.42 2.56 8.03
N GLY A 8 -10.51 2.18 7.12
CA GLY A 8 -10.84 1.61 5.81
C GLY A 8 -11.23 2.63 4.73
N LYS A 9 -11.07 3.93 4.97
CA LYS A 9 -11.38 4.96 3.97
C LYS A 9 -10.21 5.21 3.03
N ARG A 10 -10.50 5.71 1.83
CA ARG A 10 -9.46 6.14 0.86
C ARG A 10 -8.65 7.31 1.46
N SER A 11 -7.33 7.18 1.47
CA SER A 11 -6.43 8.29 1.80
C SER A 11 -6.04 9.09 0.56
N SER A 12 -5.29 10.18 0.76
CA SER A 12 -4.65 10.93 -0.33
C SER A 12 -3.40 10.25 -0.89
N ARG A 13 -2.84 9.25 -0.21
CA ARG A 13 -1.66 8.49 -0.65
C ARG A 13 -2.08 7.51 -1.75
N ARG A 14 -1.69 7.80 -3.00
CA ARG A 14 -2.05 7.01 -4.17
C ARG A 14 -0.88 6.87 -5.16
N MET A 15 -0.96 5.83 -5.98
CA MET A 15 -0.10 5.58 -7.14
C MET A 15 -0.97 5.35 -8.36
N ASP A 16 -0.75 6.16 -9.39
CA ASP A 16 -1.54 6.17 -10.62
C ASP A 16 -0.73 5.68 -11.83
N ARG A 17 -1.43 5.33 -12.91
CA ARG A 17 -0.83 4.87 -14.18
C ARG A 17 0.13 3.68 -14.00
N LEU A 18 -0.25 2.74 -13.12
CA LEU A 18 0.50 1.52 -12.87
C LEU A 18 0.16 0.45 -13.93
N LYS A 19 1.17 -0.33 -14.29
CA LYS A 19 0.97 -1.57 -15.06
C LYS A 19 0.89 -2.75 -14.08
N VAL A 20 -0.18 -3.53 -14.18
CA VAL A 20 -0.34 -4.77 -13.41
C VAL A 20 0.36 -5.92 -14.13
N VAL A 21 1.17 -6.68 -13.40
CA VAL A 21 1.85 -7.89 -13.88
C VAL A 21 1.45 -9.04 -12.96
N ILE A 22 1.00 -10.16 -13.54
CA ILE A 22 0.46 -11.29 -12.80
C ILE A 22 1.58 -12.28 -12.46
N TYR A 23 1.69 -12.63 -11.18
CA TYR A 23 2.57 -13.66 -10.66
C TYR A 23 1.78 -14.64 -9.79
N PRO A 24 2.21 -15.91 -9.67
CA PRO A 24 1.69 -16.81 -8.66
C PRO A 24 2.01 -16.26 -7.26
N MET A 25 1.00 -15.79 -6.53
CA MET A 25 1.14 -15.21 -5.20
C MET A 25 -0.14 -15.42 -4.37
N ALA A 26 -0.10 -15.05 -3.09
CA ALA A 26 -1.25 -15.14 -2.20
C ALA A 26 -2.44 -14.32 -2.75
N ASP A 27 -3.65 -14.87 -2.60
CA ASP A 27 -4.87 -14.18 -3.03
C ASP A 27 -5.04 -12.83 -2.32
N ARG A 28 -5.71 -11.89 -2.98
CA ARG A 28 -6.00 -10.52 -2.49
C ARG A 28 -4.77 -9.75 -2.00
N SER A 29 -3.60 -10.06 -2.55
CA SER A 29 -2.33 -9.40 -2.23
C SER A 29 -1.70 -8.81 -3.49
N LEU A 30 -0.92 -7.76 -3.32
CA LEU A 30 -0.11 -7.16 -4.38
C LEU A 30 1.23 -6.72 -3.83
N VAL A 31 2.19 -6.56 -4.73
CA VAL A 31 3.53 -6.07 -4.42
C VAL A 31 3.85 -4.86 -5.29
N THR A 32 4.60 -3.93 -4.70
CA THR A 32 5.14 -2.76 -5.38
C THR A 32 6.65 -2.73 -5.17
N TYR A 33 7.35 -2.01 -6.04
CA TYR A 33 8.79 -1.86 -5.93
C TYR A 33 9.16 -0.73 -4.98
N PHE A 34 10.23 -0.96 -4.23
CA PHE A 34 10.93 0.07 -3.49
C PHE A 34 11.88 0.80 -4.46
N PRO A 35 12.01 2.13 -4.39
CA PRO A 35 11.43 3.06 -3.40
C PRO A 35 10.08 3.69 -3.78
N GLU A 36 9.53 3.37 -4.95
CA GLU A 36 8.42 4.11 -5.58
C GLU A 36 7.12 4.09 -4.79
N SER A 37 6.91 3.10 -3.91
CA SER A 37 5.72 3.00 -3.07
C SER A 37 5.88 3.51 -1.64
N ASN A 38 7.02 4.12 -1.29
CA ASN A 38 7.26 4.56 0.10
C ASN A 38 6.25 5.61 0.57
N HIS A 39 5.76 6.46 -0.32
CA HIS A 39 4.72 7.45 0.03
C HIS A 39 3.34 6.82 0.29
N MET A 40 3.19 5.50 0.12
CA MET A 40 1.96 4.78 0.50
C MET A 40 1.93 4.42 2.00
N LEU A 41 3.09 4.45 2.66
CA LEU A 41 3.24 4.15 4.08
C LEU A 41 2.55 5.21 4.95
N THR A 42 2.13 4.79 6.14
CA THR A 42 1.81 5.71 7.23
C THR A 42 2.80 5.50 8.37
N LEU A 43 3.19 6.58 9.03
CA LEU A 43 4.00 6.52 10.26
C LEU A 43 3.15 6.16 11.48
N ASP A 44 1.82 6.25 11.37
CA ASP A 44 0.90 5.88 12.46
C ASP A 44 0.92 4.37 12.73
N ASN A 45 1.22 3.56 11.71
CA ASN A 45 1.38 2.12 11.84
C ASN A 45 2.86 1.78 12.01
N HIS A 46 3.29 1.64 13.26
CA HIS A 46 4.66 1.30 13.63
C HIS A 46 4.67 0.33 14.82
N ASP A 47 5.79 -0.36 14.99
CA ASP A 47 6.04 -1.14 16.20
C ASP A 47 6.22 -0.20 17.40
N PRO A 48 5.40 -0.27 18.46
CA PRO A 48 5.45 0.69 19.57
C PRO A 48 6.75 0.69 20.38
N LEU A 49 7.52 -0.41 20.33
CA LEU A 49 8.76 -0.54 21.10
C LEU A 49 9.96 0.08 20.36
N SER A 50 10.06 -0.17 19.07
CA SER A 50 11.20 0.27 18.24
C SER A 50 10.92 1.54 17.44
N GLY A 51 9.65 1.92 17.27
CA GLY A 51 9.24 3.03 16.40
C GLY A 51 9.38 2.74 14.90
N ILE A 52 9.68 1.50 14.52
CA ILE A 52 9.89 1.12 13.11
C ILE A 52 8.53 1.06 12.38
N PRO A 53 8.36 1.79 11.26
CA PRO A 53 7.12 1.74 10.48
C PRO A 53 6.82 0.35 9.91
N GLY A 54 5.54 0.05 9.78
CA GLY A 54 5.06 -1.14 9.07
C GLY A 54 5.21 -0.98 7.56
N TYR A 55 6.29 -1.53 6.99
CA TYR A 55 6.58 -1.48 5.54
C TYR A 55 5.82 -2.50 4.68
N LYS A 56 5.11 -3.43 5.32
CA LYS A 56 4.37 -4.51 4.66
C LYS A 56 2.91 -4.48 5.11
N SER A 57 2.06 -5.19 4.37
CA SER A 57 0.64 -5.37 4.71
C SER A 57 -0.14 -4.05 4.84
N ILE A 58 0.21 -3.06 4.02
CA ILE A 58 -0.52 -1.80 3.92
C ILE A 58 -1.88 -2.09 3.27
N PRO A 59 -3.02 -1.79 3.92
CA PRO A 59 -4.32 -1.94 3.30
C PRO A 59 -4.47 -0.99 2.11
N VAL A 60 -4.88 -1.52 0.97
CA VAL A 60 -4.98 -0.77 -0.28
C VAL A 60 -6.25 -1.14 -1.05
N GLU A 61 -6.72 -0.22 -1.88
CA GLU A 61 -7.76 -0.44 -2.86
C GLU A 61 -7.19 -0.32 -4.28
N LEU A 62 -7.57 -1.26 -5.14
CA LEU A 62 -7.26 -1.22 -6.57
C LEU A 62 -8.39 -0.49 -7.30
N GLU A 63 -8.01 0.53 -8.08
CA GLU A 63 -8.90 1.31 -8.93
C GLU A 63 -8.41 1.15 -10.38
N PRO A 64 -9.27 0.71 -11.33
CA PRO A 64 -8.93 0.70 -12.75
C PRO A 64 -8.59 2.11 -13.25
N SER A 65 -7.61 2.22 -14.16
CA SER A 65 -7.42 3.48 -14.88
C SER A 65 -8.55 3.65 -15.88
N ASN A 66 -9.17 4.83 -15.87
CA ASN A 66 -9.96 5.28 -17.01
C ASN A 66 -9.06 5.54 -18.23
#